data_AF-A0A645D9B3-F1
#
_entry.id   AF-A0A645D9B3-F1
#
_cell.length_a   1.000
_cell.length_b   1.000
_cell.length_c   1.000
_cell.angle_alpha   90.00
_cell.angle_beta   90.00
_cell.angle_gamma   90.00
#
_symmetry.space_group_name_H-M   'P 1'
#
loop_
_entity.id
_entity.type
_entity.pdbx_description
1 polymer ?
#
loop_
_entity_poly.entity_id
_entity_poly.type
_entity_poly.pdbx_seq_one_letter_code
_entity_poly.pdbx_strand_id
1 'polypeptide(L)'
;MKSKKEWIRKAQRCLRMLSELHRLGYQNLRGMPYMHPLGFRFAIAPKDLFADNGVALPTSLLVGDDVNVAITGAIDYFGWNDTAGNDARALAEKFVQRFPAIAAKGRGRDWEYAGWVSELVGFLEGGDMVPICWWENMEAQPEDLRTLPIWIDGQDNFEWNDVGAVISSRNPVFPLPSYGKPLSQHWGEQRYWTDALNAISEAIQDGGRTVTIDIKRIEPSLFDATGPAFKLLDAMVSVSENESWDGYKGAPRLVLALLWKLQEMSEGSEASEDARREAD
;
A
#
# COMPACT_ATOMS: atom_id res chain seq x y z
N MET A 1 0.53 6.17 -30.19
CA MET A 1 -0.37 6.94 -31.08
C MET A 1 -1.56 7.41 -30.22
N LYS A 2 -2.08 8.65 -30.34
CA LYS A 2 -3.20 9.08 -29.47
C LYS A 2 -4.46 8.28 -29.83
N SER A 3 -5.14 7.67 -28.84
CA SER A 3 -6.41 6.95 -29.06
C SER A 3 -7.43 7.84 -29.76
N LYS A 4 -8.26 7.25 -30.63
CA LYS A 4 -9.38 7.95 -31.27
C LYS A 4 -10.55 8.16 -30.30
N LYS A 5 -10.63 7.40 -29.20
CA LYS A 5 -11.69 7.49 -28.20
C LYS A 5 -11.39 8.55 -27.14
N GLU A 6 -12.33 9.45 -26.89
CA GLU A 6 -12.12 10.57 -25.97
C GLU A 6 -11.92 10.12 -24.52
N TRP A 7 -12.71 9.15 -24.07
CA TRP A 7 -12.68 8.66 -22.69
C TRP A 7 -11.38 7.90 -22.36
N ILE A 8 -10.79 7.19 -23.33
CA ILE A 8 -9.48 6.53 -23.19
C ILE A 8 -8.37 7.59 -23.07
N ARG A 9 -8.40 8.61 -23.96
CA ARG A 9 -7.46 9.73 -23.87
C ARG A 9 -7.55 10.44 -22.52
N LYS A 10 -8.76 10.60 -21.98
CA LYS A 10 -9.00 11.17 -20.66
C LYS A 10 -8.39 10.29 -19.57
N ALA A 11 -8.70 9.01 -19.56
CA ALA A 11 -8.21 8.06 -18.56
C ALA A 11 -6.68 8.05 -18.50
N GLN A 12 -6.03 7.91 -19.66
CA GLN A 12 -4.58 7.97 -19.76
C GLN A 12 -4.01 9.34 -19.36
N ARG A 13 -4.74 10.44 -19.62
CA ARG A 13 -4.31 11.79 -19.19
C ARG A 13 -4.41 11.97 -17.68
N CYS A 14 -5.39 11.41 -17.00
CA CYS A 14 -5.48 11.44 -15.54
C CYS A 14 -4.26 10.77 -14.88
N LEU A 15 -3.83 9.62 -15.39
CA LEU A 15 -2.62 8.93 -14.90
C LEU A 15 -1.34 9.72 -15.16
N ARG A 16 -1.22 10.31 -16.36
CA ARG A 16 -0.09 11.21 -16.66
C ARG A 16 -0.10 12.45 -15.77
N MET A 17 -1.26 13.00 -15.46
CA MET A 17 -1.40 14.13 -14.54
C MET A 17 -0.94 13.73 -13.13
N LEU A 18 -1.30 12.54 -12.66
CA LEU A 18 -0.78 12.01 -11.39
C LEU A 18 0.75 11.86 -11.40
N SER A 19 1.32 11.34 -12.49
CA SER A 19 2.78 11.29 -12.68
C SER A 19 3.42 12.69 -12.64
N GLU A 20 2.78 13.71 -13.21
CA GLU A 20 3.25 15.10 -13.11
C GLU A 20 3.15 15.68 -11.69
N LEU A 21 2.08 15.36 -10.94
CA LEU A 21 1.99 15.70 -9.51
C LEU A 21 3.14 15.08 -8.71
N HIS A 22 3.51 13.84 -9.01
CA HIS A 22 4.65 13.17 -8.37
C HIS A 22 5.98 13.84 -8.69
N ARG A 23 6.19 14.29 -9.94
CA ARG A 23 7.37 15.10 -10.34
C ARG A 23 7.43 16.44 -9.61
N LEU A 24 6.28 17.02 -9.27
CA LEU A 24 6.15 18.26 -8.49
C LEU A 24 6.37 18.08 -6.97
N GLY A 25 6.60 16.86 -6.51
CA GLY A 25 6.87 16.54 -5.09
C GLY A 25 5.63 16.15 -4.28
N TYR A 26 4.55 15.75 -4.95
CA TYR A 26 3.30 15.29 -4.33
C TYR A 26 3.17 13.75 -4.39
N GLN A 27 4.22 13.02 -4.05
CA GLN A 27 4.30 11.57 -4.25
C GLN A 27 3.41 10.75 -3.29
N ASN A 28 2.94 11.35 -2.19
CA ASN A 28 1.97 10.72 -1.29
C ASN A 28 0.51 10.80 -1.83
N LEU A 29 0.28 11.33 -3.04
CA LEU A 29 -1.00 11.20 -3.73
C LEU A 29 -1.10 9.87 -4.47
N ARG A 30 -2.29 9.28 -4.41
CA ARG A 30 -2.67 8.04 -5.08
C ARG A 30 -3.84 8.30 -6.02
N GLY A 31 -3.96 7.48 -7.06
CA GLY A 31 -5.05 7.55 -8.02
C GLY A 31 -5.78 6.22 -8.14
N MET A 32 -7.11 6.28 -8.10
CA MET A 32 -7.98 5.12 -8.35
C MET A 32 -8.78 5.37 -9.64
N PRO A 33 -8.45 4.70 -10.75
CA PRO A 33 -9.31 4.63 -11.92
C PRO A 33 -10.44 3.63 -11.72
N TYR A 34 -11.67 3.98 -12.09
CA TYR A 34 -12.81 3.07 -11.98
C TYR A 34 -13.90 3.35 -13.03
N MET A 35 -14.77 2.38 -13.27
CA MET A 35 -15.90 2.49 -14.20
C MET A 35 -17.20 2.69 -13.43
N HIS A 36 -17.70 3.93 -13.41
CA HIS A 36 -19.04 4.24 -12.90
C HIS A 36 -20.09 3.96 -14.00
N PRO A 37 -21.38 3.74 -13.68
CA PRO A 37 -22.44 3.53 -14.68
C PRO A 37 -22.54 4.65 -15.72
N LEU A 38 -22.18 5.87 -15.32
CA LEU A 38 -22.12 7.06 -16.18
C LEU A 38 -20.76 7.25 -16.88
N GLY A 39 -19.91 6.23 -16.91
CA GLY A 39 -18.60 6.22 -17.58
C GLY A 39 -17.40 6.30 -16.64
N PHE A 40 -16.21 6.36 -17.24
CA PHE A 40 -14.94 6.36 -16.52
C PHE A 40 -14.84 7.49 -15.48
N ARG A 41 -14.22 7.17 -14.35
CA ARG A 41 -13.91 8.09 -13.26
C ARG A 41 -12.47 7.88 -12.79
N PHE A 42 -11.87 8.94 -12.28
CA PHE A 42 -10.56 8.92 -11.66
C PHE A 42 -10.64 9.68 -10.34
N ALA A 43 -10.40 8.98 -9.24
CA ALA A 43 -10.29 9.58 -7.92
C ALA A 43 -8.81 9.82 -7.57
N ILE A 44 -8.51 10.95 -6.95
CA ILE A 44 -7.20 11.26 -6.37
C ILE A 44 -7.39 11.61 -4.91
N ALA A 45 -6.61 10.97 -4.05
CA ALA A 45 -6.61 11.26 -2.62
C ALA A 45 -5.22 11.03 -2.00
N PRO A 46 -5.01 11.49 -0.75
CA PRO A 46 -3.83 11.14 0.03
C PRO A 46 -3.73 9.62 0.29
N LYS A 47 -2.49 9.11 0.38
CA LYS A 47 -2.22 7.68 0.49
C LYS A 47 -2.83 6.99 1.72
N ASP A 48 -3.05 7.72 2.81
CA ASP A 48 -3.65 7.25 4.06
C ASP A 48 -5.13 6.87 3.93
N LEU A 49 -5.76 7.26 2.82
CA LEU A 49 -7.14 6.85 2.50
C LEU A 49 -7.21 5.61 1.61
N PHE A 50 -6.09 5.19 1.03
CA PHE A 50 -6.03 4.03 0.15
C PHE A 50 -5.82 2.75 0.95
N ALA A 51 -6.37 1.64 0.45
CA ALA A 51 -6.09 0.31 0.96
C ALA A 51 -4.61 -0.05 0.81
N ASP A 52 -4.18 -1.10 1.52
CA ASP A 52 -2.79 -1.59 1.51
C ASP A 52 -2.29 -1.96 0.11
N ASN A 53 -3.22 -2.30 -0.80
CA ASN A 53 -2.94 -2.60 -2.19
C ASN A 53 -2.49 -1.36 -3.01
N GLY A 54 -2.61 -0.16 -2.44
CA GLY A 54 -2.11 1.11 -2.97
C GLY A 54 -2.87 1.69 -4.17
N VAL A 55 -3.89 0.99 -4.69
CA VAL A 55 -4.63 1.38 -5.90
C VAL A 55 -6.13 1.59 -5.69
N ALA A 56 -6.67 1.08 -4.57
CA ALA A 56 -8.09 1.17 -4.26
C ALA A 56 -8.36 2.15 -3.10
N LEU A 57 -9.35 3.02 -3.30
CA LEU A 57 -10.06 3.70 -2.23
C LEU A 57 -11.25 2.82 -1.80
N PRO A 58 -11.57 2.79 -0.50
CA PRO A 58 -12.83 2.21 -0.05
C PRO A 58 -14.03 2.80 -0.78
N THR A 59 -14.93 1.94 -1.24
CA THR A 59 -16.09 2.37 -2.06
C THR A 59 -17.00 3.38 -1.34
N SER A 60 -17.03 3.34 -0.01
CA SER A 60 -17.73 4.34 0.83
C SER A 60 -17.21 5.77 0.64
N LEU A 61 -15.93 5.95 0.29
CA LEU A 61 -15.32 7.26 0.01
C LEU A 61 -15.57 7.73 -1.43
N LEU A 62 -16.09 6.88 -2.32
CA LEU A 62 -16.42 7.25 -3.71
C LEU A 62 -17.84 7.84 -3.84
N VAL A 63 -18.68 7.63 -2.82
CA VAL A 63 -20.09 8.07 -2.79
C VAL A 63 -20.28 9.30 -1.89
N GLY A 64 -19.35 9.55 -0.97
CA GLY A 64 -19.40 10.68 -0.04
C GLY A 64 -18.72 11.95 -0.56
N ASP A 65 -19.15 13.10 -0.06
CA ASP A 65 -18.50 14.40 -0.28
C ASP A 65 -17.25 14.55 0.61
N ASP A 66 -16.37 13.54 0.64
CA ASP A 66 -15.12 13.64 1.41
C ASP A 66 -14.24 14.73 0.81
N VAL A 67 -13.98 15.76 1.61
CA VAL A 67 -13.18 16.93 1.24
C VAL A 67 -11.73 16.58 0.84
N ASN A 68 -11.27 15.37 1.14
CA ASN A 68 -9.94 14.87 0.82
C ASN A 68 -9.88 13.99 -0.43
N VAL A 69 -11.02 13.75 -1.10
CA VAL A 69 -11.08 12.94 -2.32
C VAL A 69 -11.55 13.81 -3.48
N ALA A 70 -10.71 13.93 -4.52
CA ALA A 70 -11.07 14.62 -5.74
C ALA A 70 -11.44 13.59 -6.82
N ILE A 71 -12.65 13.69 -7.39
CA ILE A 71 -13.17 12.74 -8.37
C ILE A 71 -13.52 13.46 -9.68
N THR A 72 -13.09 12.92 -10.83
CA THR A 72 -13.46 13.49 -12.13
C THR A 72 -14.93 13.23 -12.48
N GLY A 73 -15.58 14.08 -13.28
CA GLY A 73 -16.87 13.74 -13.90
C GLY A 73 -16.75 12.68 -14.99
N ALA A 74 -17.84 12.40 -15.73
CA ALA A 74 -17.80 11.51 -16.90
C ALA A 74 -16.99 12.09 -18.05
N ILE A 75 -17.18 13.39 -18.29
CA ILE A 75 -16.62 14.10 -19.44
C ILE A 75 -15.49 15.02 -18.96
N ASP A 76 -15.75 15.84 -17.95
CA ASP A 76 -14.81 16.82 -17.40
C ASP A 76 -13.76 16.23 -16.43
N TYR A 77 -12.75 17.04 -16.12
CA TYR A 77 -11.81 16.80 -15.02
C TYR A 77 -12.30 17.58 -13.80
N PHE A 78 -12.73 16.87 -12.76
CA PHE A 78 -13.13 17.44 -11.47
C PHE A 78 -14.16 18.58 -11.54
N GLY A 79 -15.09 18.55 -12.51
CA GLY A 79 -16.07 19.60 -12.75
C GLY A 79 -15.50 20.86 -13.43
N TRP A 80 -14.26 20.82 -13.92
CA TRP A 80 -13.61 21.98 -14.54
C TRP A 80 -14.02 22.18 -16.00
N ASN A 81 -14.49 23.38 -16.33
CA ASN A 81 -14.93 23.78 -17.67
C ASN A 81 -13.80 24.34 -18.56
N ASP A 82 -12.62 24.59 -18.00
CA ASP A 82 -11.51 25.28 -18.65
C ASP A 82 -10.31 24.36 -18.94
N THR A 83 -10.60 23.13 -19.32
CA THR A 83 -9.59 22.07 -19.55
C THR A 83 -9.29 21.79 -21.02
N ALA A 84 -9.96 22.50 -21.92
CA ALA A 84 -9.73 22.38 -23.36
C ALA A 84 -8.26 22.67 -23.71
N GLY A 85 -7.62 21.74 -24.42
CA GLY A 85 -6.21 21.85 -24.80
C GLY A 85 -5.19 21.67 -23.67
N ASN A 86 -5.62 21.48 -22.42
CA ASN A 86 -4.69 21.26 -21.30
C ASN A 86 -4.01 19.88 -21.44
N ASP A 87 -2.69 19.87 -21.30
CA ASP A 87 -1.91 18.64 -21.15
C ASP A 87 -1.90 18.18 -19.68
N ALA A 88 -1.22 17.06 -19.43
CA ALA A 88 -1.14 16.48 -18.08
C ALA A 88 -0.49 17.44 -17.07
N ARG A 89 0.49 18.24 -17.51
CA ARG A 89 1.22 19.17 -16.65
C ARG A 89 0.34 20.35 -16.24
N ALA A 90 -0.34 20.96 -17.19
CA ALA A 90 -1.29 22.03 -16.93
C ALA A 90 -2.43 21.57 -16.01
N LEU A 91 -2.93 20.34 -16.17
CA LEU A 91 -3.93 19.78 -15.27
C LEU A 91 -3.39 19.55 -13.86
N ALA A 92 -2.13 19.11 -13.71
CA ALA A 92 -1.50 18.91 -12.40
C ALA A 92 -1.32 20.25 -11.65
N GLU A 93 -0.91 21.30 -12.35
CA GLU A 93 -0.79 22.65 -11.78
C GLU A 93 -2.15 23.18 -11.33
N LYS A 94 -3.21 22.97 -12.13
CA LYS A 94 -4.59 23.31 -11.74
C LYS A 94 -5.06 22.50 -10.54
N PHE A 95 -4.69 21.22 -10.45
CA PHE A 95 -5.04 20.38 -9.32
C PHE A 95 -4.47 20.95 -8.01
N VAL A 96 -3.20 21.32 -8.01
CA VAL A 96 -2.56 21.94 -6.83
C VAL A 96 -3.24 23.24 -6.44
N GLN A 97 -3.63 24.07 -7.41
CA GLN A 97 -4.30 25.35 -7.15
C GLN A 97 -5.73 25.18 -6.62
N ARG A 98 -6.48 24.20 -7.13
CA ARG A 98 -7.91 24.02 -6.86
C ARG A 98 -8.22 23.05 -5.72
N PHE A 99 -7.29 22.14 -5.43
CA PHE A 99 -7.38 21.19 -4.32
C PHE A 99 -6.17 21.35 -3.36
N PRO A 100 -5.95 22.55 -2.79
CA PRO A 100 -4.75 22.82 -2.00
C PRO A 100 -4.66 21.95 -0.73
N ALA A 101 -5.79 21.59 -0.12
CA ALA A 101 -5.82 20.71 1.06
C ALA A 101 -5.35 19.28 0.72
N ILE A 102 -5.85 18.72 -0.38
CA ILE A 102 -5.43 17.40 -0.89
C ILE A 102 -3.94 17.44 -1.27
N ALA A 103 -3.53 18.46 -2.02
CA ALA A 103 -2.14 18.63 -2.43
C ALA A 103 -1.19 18.77 -1.23
N ALA A 104 -1.58 19.50 -0.18
CA ALA A 104 -0.78 19.62 1.03
C ALA A 104 -0.53 18.26 1.70
N LYS A 105 -1.56 17.42 1.85
CA LYS A 105 -1.45 16.06 2.38
C LYS A 105 -0.65 15.13 1.45
N GLY A 106 -0.69 15.40 0.16
CA GLY A 106 0.07 14.69 -0.87
C GLY A 106 1.57 14.96 -0.90
N ARG A 107 2.07 15.98 -0.18
CA ARG A 107 3.52 16.31 -0.16
C ARG A 107 4.32 15.17 0.46
N GLY A 108 5.49 14.91 -0.13
CA GLY A 108 6.44 13.93 0.38
C GLY A 108 7.08 13.11 -0.73
N ARG A 109 7.91 12.15 -0.32
CA ARG A 109 8.59 11.23 -1.23
C ARG A 109 8.04 9.83 -1.06
N ASP A 110 7.78 9.21 -2.19
CA ASP A 110 7.29 7.85 -2.36
C ASP A 110 7.69 7.38 -3.75
N TRP A 111 8.97 6.99 -3.86
CA TRP A 111 9.56 6.62 -5.13
C TRP A 111 9.02 5.31 -5.69
N GLU A 112 8.54 4.43 -4.81
CA GLU A 112 7.93 3.17 -5.18
C GLU A 112 6.63 3.40 -5.93
N TYR A 113 5.69 4.13 -5.32
CA TYR A 113 4.43 4.42 -6.01
C TYR A 113 4.64 5.32 -7.24
N ALA A 114 5.54 6.32 -7.15
CA ALA A 114 5.82 7.19 -8.29
C ALA A 114 6.48 6.45 -9.46
N GLY A 115 7.39 5.50 -9.17
CA GLY A 115 7.99 4.61 -10.16
C GLY A 115 6.94 3.71 -10.80
N TRP A 116 6.10 3.07 -9.99
CA TRP A 116 5.00 2.24 -10.45
C TRP A 116 4.02 2.98 -11.36
N VAL A 117 3.60 4.21 -11.01
CA VAL A 117 2.76 5.04 -11.88
C VAL A 117 3.46 5.34 -13.21
N SER A 118 4.77 5.62 -13.17
CA SER A 118 5.54 5.88 -14.39
C SER A 118 5.60 4.66 -15.31
N GLU A 119 5.78 3.47 -14.75
CA GLU A 119 5.76 2.20 -15.50
C GLU A 119 4.37 1.92 -16.08
N LEU A 120 3.32 2.10 -15.28
CA LEU A 120 1.93 1.95 -15.73
C LEU A 120 1.63 2.90 -16.90
N VAL A 121 2.04 4.17 -16.80
CA VAL A 121 1.90 5.13 -17.90
C VAL A 121 2.60 4.64 -19.16
N GLY A 122 3.83 4.13 -19.05
CA GLY A 122 4.57 3.55 -20.18
C GLY A 122 3.88 2.31 -20.78
N PHE A 123 3.35 1.43 -19.94
CA PHE A 123 2.60 0.24 -20.37
C PHE A 123 1.36 0.63 -21.20
N LEU A 124 0.60 1.62 -20.74
CA LEU A 124 -0.60 2.09 -21.42
C LEU A 124 -0.33 2.84 -22.73
N GLU A 125 0.91 3.29 -22.98
CA GLU A 125 1.29 3.87 -24.28
C GLU A 125 1.28 2.86 -25.42
N GLY A 126 1.28 1.56 -25.09
CA GLY A 126 1.21 0.47 -26.05
C GLY A 126 -0.12 0.33 -26.77
N GLY A 127 -1.20 0.99 -26.34
CA GLY A 127 -2.50 0.86 -27.00
C GLY A 127 -3.67 1.59 -26.33
N ASP A 128 -4.87 1.24 -26.78
CA ASP A 128 -6.13 1.77 -26.27
C ASP A 128 -6.53 0.97 -25.01
N MET A 129 -5.73 1.18 -23.95
CA MET A 129 -5.79 0.48 -22.68
C MET A 129 -6.14 1.43 -21.52
N VAL A 130 -6.92 0.94 -20.56
CA VAL A 130 -7.33 1.69 -19.36
C VAL A 130 -7.29 0.78 -18.13
N PRO A 131 -6.55 1.13 -17.06
CA PRO A 131 -6.62 0.39 -15.80
C PRO A 131 -7.94 0.65 -15.11
N ILE A 132 -8.55 -0.37 -14.50
CA ILE A 132 -9.82 -0.26 -13.78
C ILE A 132 -9.74 -1.02 -12.46
N CYS A 133 -9.82 -0.30 -11.34
CA CYS A 133 -9.82 -0.88 -10.00
C CYS A 133 -11.21 -1.36 -9.56
N TRP A 134 -12.28 -0.78 -10.10
CA TRP A 134 -13.66 -1.08 -9.69
C TRP A 134 -14.66 -0.80 -10.82
N TRP A 135 -15.76 -1.54 -10.85
CA TRP A 135 -16.91 -1.29 -11.72
C TRP A 135 -18.22 -1.77 -11.08
N GLU A 136 -19.35 -1.30 -11.60
CA GLU A 136 -20.66 -1.73 -11.14
C GLU A 136 -20.87 -3.24 -11.36
N ASN A 137 -21.34 -3.94 -10.32
CA ASN A 137 -21.49 -5.39 -10.28
C ASN A 137 -20.19 -6.20 -10.23
N MET A 138 -19.04 -5.58 -9.96
CA MET A 138 -17.82 -6.33 -9.65
C MET A 138 -18.06 -7.26 -8.45
N GLU A 139 -17.74 -8.55 -8.61
CA GLU A 139 -17.93 -9.54 -7.53
C GLU A 139 -17.00 -9.28 -6.34
N ALA A 140 -15.72 -9.01 -6.63
CA ALA A 140 -14.69 -8.78 -5.62
C ALA A 140 -14.68 -7.31 -5.13
N GLN A 141 -14.19 -7.10 -3.91
CA GLN A 141 -13.93 -5.74 -3.43
C GLN A 141 -12.63 -5.21 -4.06
N PRO A 142 -12.57 -3.91 -4.42
CA PRO A 142 -11.39 -3.33 -5.06
C PRO A 142 -10.15 -3.36 -4.16
N GLU A 143 -10.33 -3.38 -2.84
CA GLU A 143 -9.29 -3.52 -1.82
C GLU A 143 -8.60 -4.90 -1.87
N ASP A 144 -9.32 -5.93 -2.31
CA ASP A 144 -8.84 -7.31 -2.39
C ASP A 144 -8.09 -7.62 -3.71
N LEU A 145 -7.95 -6.62 -4.59
CA LEU A 145 -7.19 -6.78 -5.83
C LEU A 145 -5.75 -7.22 -5.53
N ARG A 146 -5.30 -8.24 -6.25
CA ARG A 146 -3.90 -8.73 -6.22
C ARG A 146 -3.09 -8.26 -7.43
N THR A 147 -3.79 -7.85 -8.49
CA THR A 147 -3.22 -7.27 -9.71
C THR A 147 -4.17 -6.19 -10.18
N LEU A 148 -3.67 -5.21 -10.92
CA LEU A 148 -4.46 -4.14 -11.51
C LEU A 148 -5.03 -4.61 -12.85
N PRO A 149 -6.36 -4.75 -12.98
CA PRO A 149 -6.98 -5.13 -14.25
C PRO A 149 -6.80 -4.05 -15.31
N ILE A 150 -6.44 -4.44 -16.52
CA ILE A 150 -6.33 -3.52 -17.67
C ILE A 150 -7.43 -3.86 -18.67
N TRP A 151 -8.30 -2.89 -18.94
CA TRP A 151 -9.31 -2.97 -19.97
C TRP A 151 -8.74 -2.55 -21.32
N ILE A 152 -9.13 -3.27 -22.37
CA ILE A 152 -8.77 -2.99 -23.76
C ILE A 152 -10.05 -2.60 -24.52
N ASP A 153 -9.98 -1.51 -25.29
CA ASP A 153 -11.09 -1.10 -26.17
C ASP A 153 -11.43 -2.23 -27.17
N GLY A 154 -12.73 -2.51 -27.31
CA GLY A 154 -13.21 -3.54 -28.23
C GLY A 154 -13.02 -4.99 -27.77
N GLN A 155 -12.61 -5.23 -26.52
CA GLN A 155 -12.58 -6.56 -25.91
C GLN A 155 -13.64 -6.72 -24.82
N ASP A 156 -13.99 -7.98 -24.53
CA ASP A 156 -14.79 -8.34 -23.37
C ASP A 156 -13.91 -8.27 -22.13
N ASN A 157 -14.06 -7.18 -21.37
CA ASN A 157 -13.15 -6.86 -20.26
C ASN A 157 -13.53 -7.55 -18.94
N PHE A 158 -14.73 -8.14 -18.88
CA PHE A 158 -15.24 -8.87 -17.74
C PHE A 158 -16.16 -9.99 -18.22
N GLU A 159 -16.34 -10.99 -17.38
CA GLU A 159 -17.20 -12.15 -17.59
C GLU A 159 -18.26 -12.18 -16.49
N TRP A 160 -19.49 -12.57 -16.82
CA TRP A 160 -20.55 -12.73 -15.84
C TRP A 160 -20.55 -14.14 -15.27
N ASN A 161 -20.66 -14.26 -13.95
CA ASN A 161 -20.98 -15.50 -13.26
C ASN A 161 -22.28 -15.34 -12.44
N ASP A 162 -22.63 -16.35 -11.64
CA ASP A 162 -23.87 -16.36 -10.86
C ASP A 162 -23.91 -15.31 -9.73
N VAL A 163 -22.76 -14.71 -9.38
CA VAL A 163 -22.59 -13.80 -8.24
C VAL A 163 -22.34 -12.35 -8.69
N GLY A 164 -21.68 -12.15 -9.83
CA GLY A 164 -21.36 -10.84 -10.37
C GLY A 164 -20.47 -10.88 -11.61
N ALA A 165 -19.83 -9.75 -11.90
CA ALA A 165 -18.87 -9.61 -12.98
C ALA A 165 -17.44 -9.80 -12.45
N VAL A 166 -16.70 -10.71 -13.07
CA VAL A 166 -15.28 -10.99 -12.78
C VAL A 166 -14.38 -10.50 -13.91
N ILE A 167 -13.12 -10.23 -13.61
CA ILE A 167 -12.13 -9.80 -14.62
C ILE A 167 -12.01 -10.89 -15.68
N SER A 168 -12.03 -10.52 -16.96
CA SER A 168 -11.77 -11.51 -18.00
C SER A 168 -10.31 -11.98 -17.94
N SER A 169 -10.11 -13.29 -17.96
CA SER A 169 -8.79 -13.92 -18.01
C SER A 169 -8.01 -13.60 -19.29
N ARG A 170 -8.67 -13.04 -20.31
CA ARG A 170 -8.08 -12.66 -21.59
C ARG A 170 -7.37 -11.30 -21.54
N ASN A 171 -7.69 -10.50 -20.54
CA ASN A 171 -7.15 -9.17 -20.41
C ASN A 171 -5.78 -9.18 -19.73
N PRO A 172 -4.88 -8.25 -20.09
CA PRO A 172 -3.65 -8.08 -19.35
C PRO A 172 -3.94 -7.57 -17.94
N VAL A 173 -3.04 -7.93 -17.03
CA VAL A 173 -3.00 -7.39 -15.68
C VAL A 173 -1.66 -6.70 -15.46
N PHE A 174 -1.65 -5.68 -14.61
CA PHE A 174 -0.44 -4.97 -14.22
C PHE A 174 -0.14 -5.26 -12.74
N PRO A 175 1.11 -5.45 -12.33
CA PRO A 175 1.44 -5.65 -10.91
C PRO A 175 0.98 -4.45 -10.08
N LEU A 176 0.63 -4.63 -8.81
CA LEU A 176 0.33 -3.51 -7.91
C LEU A 176 1.62 -2.83 -7.42
N PRO A 177 1.55 -1.59 -6.88
CA PRO A 177 2.74 -0.82 -6.48
C PRO A 177 3.65 -1.55 -5.48
N SER A 178 3.06 -2.43 -4.68
CA SER A 178 3.76 -3.23 -3.67
C SER A 178 3.80 -4.73 -4.04
N TYR A 179 3.26 -5.14 -5.19
CA TYR A 179 3.19 -6.54 -5.58
C TYR A 179 4.56 -7.02 -6.06
N GLY A 180 5.29 -7.69 -5.16
CA GLY A 180 6.63 -8.23 -5.43
C GLY A 180 7.72 -7.71 -4.49
N LYS A 181 7.40 -6.84 -3.54
CA LYS A 181 8.23 -6.69 -2.32
C LYS A 181 7.51 -7.34 -1.15
N PRO A 182 8.22 -8.09 -0.29
CA PRO A 182 7.65 -8.42 0.99
C PRO A 182 7.34 -7.10 1.71
N LEU A 183 6.16 -7.01 2.33
CA LEU A 183 5.71 -5.85 3.11
C LEU A 183 6.67 -5.53 4.27
N SER A 184 7.61 -6.44 4.53
CA SER A 184 8.67 -6.36 5.51
C SER A 184 9.98 -6.89 4.94
N GLN A 185 11.10 -6.32 5.38
CA GLN A 185 12.41 -6.94 5.19
C GLN A 185 12.35 -8.41 5.69
N HIS A 186 12.92 -9.38 4.96
CA HIS A 186 12.95 -10.78 5.42
C HIS A 186 13.48 -10.84 6.85
N TRP A 187 12.81 -11.58 7.75
CA TRP A 187 13.15 -11.57 9.18
C TRP A 187 14.63 -11.90 9.46
N GLY A 188 15.26 -12.71 8.61
CA GLY A 188 16.68 -13.07 8.71
C GLY A 188 17.65 -11.92 8.43
N GLU A 189 17.18 -10.78 7.93
CA GLU A 189 17.98 -9.57 7.77
C GLU A 189 17.65 -8.51 8.85
N GLN A 190 16.65 -8.77 9.69
CA GLN A 190 16.25 -7.88 10.77
C GLN A 190 17.10 -8.17 12.00
N ARG A 191 18.07 -7.28 12.29
CA ARG A 191 18.97 -7.40 13.45
C ARG A 191 18.26 -7.64 14.78
N TYR A 192 17.10 -7.00 14.97
CA TYR A 192 16.28 -7.17 16.17
C TYR A 192 16.01 -8.65 16.51
N TRP A 193 15.77 -9.49 15.49
CA TRP A 193 15.50 -10.92 15.65
C TRP A 193 16.77 -11.77 15.58
N THR A 194 17.68 -11.48 14.65
CA THR A 194 18.90 -12.28 14.50
C THR A 194 19.82 -12.14 15.70
N ASP A 195 19.91 -10.96 16.31
CA ASP A 195 20.76 -10.73 17.48
C ASP A 195 20.21 -11.48 18.71
N ALA A 196 18.89 -11.53 18.88
CA ALA A 196 18.27 -12.34 19.93
C ALA A 196 18.54 -13.84 19.75
N LEU A 197 18.42 -14.35 18.52
CA LEU A 197 18.69 -15.75 18.23
C LEU A 197 20.16 -16.12 18.45
N ASN A 198 21.08 -15.21 18.14
CA ASN A 198 22.50 -15.38 18.44
C ASN A 198 22.74 -15.44 19.95
N ALA A 199 22.16 -14.51 20.73
CA ALA A 199 22.26 -14.53 22.19
C ALA A 199 21.68 -15.80 22.81
N ILE A 200 20.55 -16.30 22.29
CA ILE A 200 19.96 -17.58 22.71
C ILE A 200 20.92 -18.73 22.39
N SER A 201 21.52 -18.73 21.19
CA SER A 201 22.48 -19.78 20.79
C SER A 201 23.70 -19.81 21.72
N GLU A 202 24.22 -18.65 22.11
CA GLU A 202 25.31 -18.53 23.08
C GLU A 202 24.89 -19.05 24.46
N ALA A 203 23.72 -18.63 24.96
CA ALA A 203 23.20 -19.09 26.24
C ALA A 203 22.93 -20.61 26.29
N ILE A 204 22.55 -21.22 25.17
CA ILE A 204 22.40 -22.68 25.05
C ILE A 204 23.76 -23.38 25.13
N GLN A 205 24.80 -22.83 24.50
CA GLN A 205 26.16 -23.38 24.58
C GLN A 205 26.72 -23.33 26.00
N ASP A 206 26.33 -22.31 26.78
CA ASP A 206 26.74 -22.13 28.18
C ASP A 206 25.93 -22.97 29.18
N GLY A 207 25.14 -23.95 28.70
CA GLY A 207 24.40 -24.90 29.55
C GLY A 207 22.88 -24.68 29.58
N GLY A 208 22.36 -23.74 28.79
CA GLY A 208 20.93 -23.44 28.69
C GLY A 208 20.42 -22.56 29.83
N ARG A 209 19.41 -21.74 29.54
CA ARG A 209 18.79 -20.82 30.51
C ARG A 209 17.27 -20.94 30.47
N THR A 210 16.63 -20.85 31.64
CA THR A 210 15.18 -20.70 31.74
C THR A 210 14.78 -19.26 31.43
N VAL A 211 13.81 -19.09 30.53
CA VAL A 211 13.20 -17.79 30.23
C VAL A 211 12.11 -17.50 31.26
N THR A 212 12.24 -16.40 32.00
CA THR A 212 11.24 -15.92 32.97
C THR A 212 10.76 -14.54 32.55
N ILE A 213 9.45 -14.32 32.48
CA ILE A 213 8.85 -13.08 32.00
C ILE A 213 7.91 -12.54 33.07
N ASP A 214 8.19 -11.34 33.58
CA ASP A 214 7.26 -10.59 34.42
C ASP A 214 6.27 -9.80 33.54
N ILE A 215 5.05 -10.34 33.44
CA ILE A 215 3.97 -9.76 32.64
C ILE A 215 3.68 -8.31 33.03
N LYS A 216 3.72 -7.98 34.33
CA LYS A 216 3.38 -6.63 34.81
C LYS A 216 4.37 -5.58 34.31
N ARG A 217 5.65 -5.97 34.18
CA ARG A 217 6.70 -5.07 33.71
C ARG A 217 6.65 -4.84 32.20
N ILE A 218 6.22 -5.84 31.43
CA ILE A 218 6.17 -5.73 29.96
C ILE A 218 4.82 -5.23 29.43
N GLU A 219 3.75 -5.23 30.22
CA GLU A 219 2.40 -4.80 29.83
C GLU A 219 2.38 -3.46 29.07
N PRO A 220 3.07 -2.38 29.50
CA PRO A 220 3.03 -1.11 28.78
C PRO A 220 3.63 -1.19 27.38
N SER A 221 4.62 -2.07 27.17
CA SER A 221 5.33 -2.21 25.90
C SER A 221 4.68 -3.21 24.95
N LEU A 222 3.78 -4.07 25.45
CA LEU A 222 3.03 -5.01 24.61
C LEU A 222 2.05 -4.30 23.68
N PHE A 223 1.51 -3.15 24.12
CA PHE A 223 0.56 -2.34 23.35
C PHE A 223 1.20 -1.14 22.65
N ASP A 224 2.52 -0.95 22.79
CA ASP A 224 3.26 0.06 22.04
C ASP A 224 3.38 -0.37 20.58
N ALA A 225 2.96 0.50 19.65
CA ALA A 225 3.07 0.31 18.20
C ALA A 225 4.52 0.10 17.73
N THR A 226 5.51 0.48 18.54
CA THR A 226 6.94 0.22 18.27
C THR A 226 7.50 -0.99 19.03
N GLY A 227 6.66 -1.65 19.82
CA GLY A 227 7.02 -2.74 20.71
C GLY A 227 7.23 -4.10 20.03
N PRO A 228 7.70 -5.11 20.80
CA PRO A 228 8.06 -6.43 20.27
C PRO A 228 6.92 -7.17 19.57
N ALA A 229 5.67 -6.97 20.02
CA ALA A 229 4.49 -7.62 19.45
C ALA A 229 4.19 -7.12 18.03
N PHE A 230 4.24 -5.81 17.79
CA PHE A 230 4.04 -5.24 16.45
C PHE A 230 5.18 -5.59 15.51
N LYS A 231 6.43 -5.55 15.98
CA LYS A 231 7.58 -6.04 15.19
C LYS A 231 7.44 -7.51 14.80
N LEU A 232 6.85 -8.35 15.66
CA LEU A 232 6.67 -9.77 15.37
C LEU A 232 5.68 -9.96 14.22
N LEU A 233 4.62 -9.17 14.16
CA LEU A 233 3.63 -9.23 13.09
C LEU A 233 4.31 -9.04 11.72
N ASP A 234 5.12 -7.97 11.59
CA ASP A 234 5.87 -7.69 10.36
C ASP A 234 6.80 -8.87 9.98
N ALA A 235 7.54 -9.40 10.96
CA ALA A 235 8.44 -10.51 10.70
C ALA A 235 7.71 -11.81 10.32
N MET A 236 6.54 -12.08 10.91
CA MET A 236 5.71 -13.25 10.58
C MET A 236 5.08 -13.15 9.20
N VAL A 237 4.72 -11.94 8.75
CA VAL A 237 4.34 -11.70 7.34
C VAL A 237 5.50 -12.10 6.42
N SER A 238 6.74 -11.71 6.75
CA SER A 238 7.91 -12.10 5.95
C SER A 238 8.10 -13.62 5.86
N VAL A 239 7.80 -14.38 6.92
CA VAL A 239 7.88 -15.84 6.91
C VAL A 239 6.81 -16.44 5.99
N SER A 240 5.58 -15.96 6.11
CA SER A 240 4.45 -16.40 5.27
C SER A 240 4.74 -16.16 3.79
N GLU A 241 5.34 -15.02 3.45
CA GLU A 241 5.61 -14.61 2.08
C GLU A 241 6.80 -15.36 1.46
N ASN A 242 7.86 -15.62 2.24
CA ASN A 242 9.15 -16.04 1.68
C ASN A 242 9.53 -17.51 1.97
N GLU A 243 8.92 -18.18 2.94
CA GLU A 243 9.40 -19.49 3.41
C GLU A 243 8.43 -20.67 3.18
N SER A 244 7.46 -20.52 2.28
CA SER A 244 6.48 -21.57 1.97
C SER A 244 7.12 -22.90 1.54
N TRP A 245 8.20 -22.84 0.75
CA TRP A 245 8.98 -24.02 0.33
C TRP A 245 9.92 -24.56 1.40
N ASP A 246 10.23 -23.74 2.41
CA ASP A 246 11.11 -24.11 3.53
C ASP A 246 10.35 -24.61 4.76
N GLY A 247 9.02 -24.70 4.68
CA GLY A 247 8.17 -25.16 5.77
C GLY A 247 8.03 -24.13 6.90
N TYR A 248 8.17 -22.83 6.60
CA TYR A 248 7.97 -21.73 7.55
C TYR A 248 8.85 -21.82 8.80
N LYS A 249 10.10 -22.29 8.67
CA LYS A 249 11.03 -22.49 9.79
C LYS A 249 11.36 -21.19 10.56
N GLY A 250 11.16 -20.03 9.98
CA GLY A 250 11.30 -18.72 10.60
C GLY A 250 10.26 -18.48 11.70
N ALA A 251 9.05 -19.03 11.58
CA ALA A 251 8.00 -18.86 12.58
C ALA A 251 8.41 -19.34 13.98
N PRO A 252 8.87 -20.60 14.19
CA PRO A 252 9.32 -21.03 15.51
C PRO A 252 10.55 -20.27 16.01
N ARG A 253 11.43 -19.80 15.12
CA ARG A 253 12.60 -18.99 15.51
C ARG A 253 12.19 -17.60 16.02
N LEU A 254 11.26 -16.95 15.33
CA LEU A 254 10.74 -15.66 15.73
C LEU A 254 10.00 -15.72 17.08
N VAL A 255 9.27 -16.80 17.36
CA VAL A 255 8.66 -17.02 18.68
C VAL A 255 9.73 -17.10 19.77
N LEU A 256 10.81 -17.87 19.56
CA LEU A 256 11.92 -17.96 20.51
C LEU A 256 12.60 -16.60 20.72
N ALA A 257 12.85 -15.87 19.64
CA ALA A 257 13.45 -14.54 19.69
C ALA A 257 12.57 -13.54 20.44
N LEU A 258 11.24 -13.59 20.24
CA LEU A 258 10.29 -12.76 21.00
C LEU A 258 10.37 -13.04 22.50
N LEU A 259 10.33 -14.32 22.90
CA LEU A 259 10.39 -14.70 24.32
C LEU A 259 11.66 -14.16 24.99
N TRP A 260 12.79 -14.25 24.30
CA TRP A 260 14.05 -13.68 24.78
C TRP A 260 14.00 -12.15 24.92
N LYS A 261 13.47 -11.44 23.92
CA LYS A 261 13.31 -9.99 23.99
C LYS A 261 12.38 -9.55 25.13
N LEU A 262 11.29 -10.28 25.38
CA LEU A 262 10.39 -10.00 26.49
C LEU A 262 11.07 -10.24 27.85
N GLN A 263 11.94 -11.24 27.95
CA GLN A 263 12.76 -11.44 29.15
C GLN A 263 13.77 -10.29 29.34
N GLU A 264 14.50 -9.87 28.31
CA GLU A 264 15.43 -8.73 28.39
C GLU A 264 14.72 -7.47 28.89
N MET A 265 13.48 -7.22 28.44
CA MET A 265 12.67 -6.10 28.89
C MET A 265 12.20 -6.25 30.34
N SER A 266 11.86 -7.48 30.75
CA SER A 266 11.49 -7.81 32.13
C SER A 266 12.66 -7.59 33.11
N GLU A 267 13.89 -7.89 32.68
CA GLU A 267 15.14 -7.76 33.47
C GLU A 267 15.71 -6.33 33.42
N GLY A 268 15.60 -5.63 32.28
CA GLY A 268 16.15 -4.28 32.10
C GLY A 268 15.48 -3.18 32.95
N SER A 269 14.25 -3.42 33.43
CA SER A 269 13.57 -2.52 34.37
C SER A 269 14.26 -2.48 35.74
N GLU A 270 14.89 -3.57 36.18
CA GLU A 270 15.56 -3.66 37.49
C GLU A 270 16.85 -2.84 37.57
N ALA A 271 17.70 -2.91 36.54
CA ALA A 271 18.96 -2.15 36.50
C ALA A 271 18.75 -0.63 36.57
N SER A 272 17.60 -0.14 36.10
CA SER A 272 17.24 1.30 36.14
C SER A 272 16.65 1.75 37.48
N GLU A 273 16.03 0.84 38.25
CA GLU A 273 15.49 1.12 39.58
C GLU A 273 16.57 0.99 40.67
N ASP A 274 17.48 0.02 40.56
CA ASP A 274 18.60 -0.12 41.51
C ASP A 274 19.62 1.01 41.37
N ALA A 275 19.92 1.46 40.14
CA ALA A 275 20.76 2.64 39.92
C ALA A 275 20.16 3.95 40.45
N ARG A 276 18.84 4.02 40.64
CA ARG A 276 18.17 5.18 41.28
C ARG A 276 18.16 5.09 42.80
N ARG A 277 18.13 3.88 43.37
CA ARG A 277 18.20 3.67 44.83
C ARG A 277 19.60 3.82 45.42
N GLU A 278 20.66 3.63 44.63
CA GLU A 278 22.03 3.89 45.06
C GLU A 278 22.45 5.37 44.93
N ALA A 279 21.62 6.20 44.29
CA ALA A 279 21.86 7.63 44.09
C ALA A 279 21.11 8.55 45.09
N ASP A 280 20.23 7.98 45.92
CA ASP A 280 19.50 8.63 47.02
C ASP A 280 20.07 8.19 48.39
#